data_AF-A0A7J9IJA0-F1
#
_entry.id   AF-A0A7J9IJA0-F1
#
_cell.length_a   1.000
_cell.length_b   1.000
_cell.length_c   1.000
_cell.angle_alpha   90.00
_cell.angle_beta   90.00
_cell.angle_gamma   90.00
#
_symmetry.space_group_name_H-M   'P 1'
#
loop_
_entity.id
_entity.type
_entity.pdbx_description
1 polymer ?
#
loop_
_entity_poly.entity_id
_entity_poly.type
_entity_poly.pdbx_seq_one_letter_code
_entity_poly.pdbx_strand_id
1 'polypeptide(L)'
;MCKTLRVLNAVRDPEIGIPLSINQYKLLTPSVLIARLINAHRHLLALRISEYVGMNQEVVIMHWACSKITASLAIPDATLLEILLDKLKLCRGISYAAVAAHADKNGRRKLAAMLVEHEPRSSKQVPLLLSIGEEDTALMKATESGDSDLVYLVLFHIWQKRPPLEFFGMIQARPLPRDLFISYARCYKHEFLKDFFLSTGQL
;
A
#
# COMPACT_ATOMS: atom_id res chain seq x y z
N MET A 1 18.97 29.68 12.45
CA MET A 1 20.36 29.55 11.91
C MET A 1 21.09 28.30 12.40
N CYS A 2 21.12 28.01 13.71
CA CYS A 2 21.87 26.86 14.26
C CYS A 2 21.41 25.49 13.74
N LYS A 3 20.11 25.33 13.43
CA LYS A 3 19.59 24.09 12.85
C LYS A 3 20.21 23.78 11.48
N THR A 4 20.25 24.77 10.60
CA THR A 4 20.81 24.66 9.25
C THR A 4 22.31 24.33 9.26
N LEU A 5 23.08 24.95 10.15
CA LEU A 5 24.52 24.68 10.26
C LEU A 5 24.81 23.25 10.71
N ARG A 6 24.04 22.70 11.66
CA ARG A 6 24.18 21.30 12.07
C ARG A 6 23.84 20.32 10.96
N VAL A 7 22.77 20.58 10.21
CA VAL A 7 22.41 19.76 9.04
C VAL A 7 23.53 19.80 7.99
N LEU A 8 24.06 20.99 7.70
CA LEU A 8 25.16 21.14 6.74
C LEU A 8 26.44 20.45 7.20
N ASN A 9 26.81 20.55 8.48
CA ASN A 9 27.98 19.86 9.01
C ASN A 9 27.83 18.35 8.91
N ALA A 10 26.65 17.82 9.25
CA ALA A 10 26.38 16.39 9.13
C ALA A 10 26.47 15.91 7.66
N VAL A 11 25.98 16.70 6.71
CA VAL A 11 25.97 16.37 5.28
C VAL A 11 27.37 16.49 4.63
N ARG A 12 28.20 17.39 5.16
CA ARG A 12 29.58 17.64 4.71
C ARG A 12 30.60 16.66 5.29
N ASP A 13 30.19 15.81 6.22
CA ASP A 13 31.05 14.77 6.78
C ASP A 13 31.64 13.94 5.61
N PRO A 14 32.96 13.66 5.59
CA PRO A 14 33.61 12.93 4.50
C PRO A 14 32.95 11.58 4.19
N GLU A 15 32.35 10.94 5.19
CA GLU A 15 31.59 9.70 5.02
C GLU A 15 30.36 9.85 4.11
N ILE A 16 29.74 11.04 4.05
CA ILE A 16 28.53 11.33 3.28
C ILE A 16 28.88 12.06 1.97
N GLY A 17 29.88 12.94 2.02
CA GLY A 17 30.52 13.51 0.83
C GLY A 17 29.65 14.47 0.01
N ILE A 18 28.68 15.17 0.62
CA ILE A 18 27.85 16.16 -0.09
C ILE A 18 28.34 17.58 0.28
N PRO A 19 29.20 18.20 -0.56
CA PRO A 19 29.67 19.55 -0.34
C PRO A 19 28.56 20.55 -0.69
N LEU A 20 27.86 21.06 0.32
CA LEU A 20 26.74 21.98 0.13
C LEU A 20 26.99 23.31 0.84
N SER A 21 26.86 24.43 0.14
CA SER A 21 26.95 25.77 0.74
C SER A 21 25.61 26.18 1.38
N ILE A 22 25.63 27.16 2.30
CA ILE A 22 24.40 27.68 2.93
C ILE A 22 23.44 28.26 1.88
N ASN A 23 23.97 28.98 0.89
CA ASN A 23 23.17 29.59 -0.17
C ASN A 23 22.52 28.51 -1.06
N GLN A 24 23.29 27.46 -1.39
CA GLN A 24 22.76 26.31 -2.11
C GLN A 24 21.68 25.58 -1.31
N TYR A 25 21.86 25.39 0.01
CA TYR A 25 20.85 24.75 0.86
C TYR A 25 19.51 25.51 0.88
N LYS A 26 19.59 26.85 0.94
CA LYS A 26 18.40 27.70 0.91
C LYS A 26 17.65 27.59 -0.41
N LEU A 27 18.36 27.52 -1.54
CA LEU A 27 17.78 27.36 -2.88
C LEU A 27 17.23 25.95 -3.11
N LEU A 28 17.95 24.92 -2.67
CA LEU A 28 17.62 23.53 -2.91
C LEU A 28 16.45 23.03 -2.04
N THR A 29 16.22 23.69 -0.90
CA THR A 29 15.30 23.32 0.17
C THR A 29 15.66 22.01 0.91
N PRO A 30 15.22 21.86 2.18
CA PRO A 30 15.52 20.67 2.99
C PRO A 30 14.92 19.38 2.41
N SER A 31 13.79 19.46 1.71
CA SER A 31 13.11 18.31 1.08
C SER A 31 13.97 17.64 0.01
N VAL A 32 14.61 18.42 -0.86
CA VAL A 32 15.45 17.88 -1.94
C VAL A 32 16.74 17.27 -1.36
N LEU A 33 17.29 17.86 -0.31
CA LEU A 33 18.42 17.25 0.40
C LEU A 33 18.04 15.87 0.95
N ILE A 34 16.88 15.76 1.62
CA ILE A 34 16.40 14.47 2.15
C ILE A 34 16.22 13.47 1.00
N ALA A 35 15.63 13.87 -0.13
CA ALA A 35 15.49 13.02 -1.30
C ALA A 35 16.85 12.52 -1.83
N ARG A 36 17.86 13.38 -1.88
CA ARG A 36 19.23 12.98 -2.28
C ARG A 36 19.86 11.98 -1.31
N LEU A 37 19.68 12.20 -0.01
CA LEU A 37 20.18 11.27 1.02
C LEU A 37 19.48 9.91 0.95
N ILE A 38 18.17 9.90 0.66
CA ILE A 38 17.40 8.68 0.44
C ILE A 38 17.95 7.92 -0.77
N ASN A 39 18.19 8.60 -1.89
CA ASN A 39 18.74 7.98 -3.11
C ASN A 39 20.18 7.47 -2.91
N ALA A 40 20.95 8.08 -2.01
CA ALA A 40 22.27 7.61 -1.61
C ALA A 40 22.23 6.47 -0.56
N HIS A 41 21.06 5.89 -0.27
CA HIS A 41 20.83 4.86 0.74
C HIS A 41 21.23 5.26 2.18
N ARG A 42 21.38 6.56 2.48
CA ARG A 42 21.70 7.08 3.82
C ARG A 42 20.43 7.37 4.63
N HIS A 43 19.59 6.35 4.79
CA HIS A 43 18.26 6.47 5.41
C HIS A 43 18.29 6.93 6.88
N LEU A 44 19.26 6.46 7.68
CA LEU A 44 19.38 6.85 9.09
C LEU A 44 19.65 8.35 9.26
N LEU A 45 20.53 8.90 8.43
CA LEU A 45 20.83 10.32 8.44
C LEU A 45 19.62 11.13 7.95
N ALA A 46 18.98 10.68 6.86
CA ALA A 46 17.78 11.32 6.33
C ALA A 46 16.66 11.37 7.38
N LEU A 47 16.48 10.30 8.17
CA LEU A 47 15.50 10.25 9.25
C LEU A 47 15.82 11.27 10.34
N ARG A 48 17.06 11.28 10.86
CA ARG A 48 17.50 12.22 11.90
C ARG A 48 17.40 13.68 11.46
N ILE A 49 17.76 13.97 10.21
CA ILE A 49 17.61 15.31 9.64
C ILE A 49 16.13 15.68 9.52
N SER A 50 15.29 14.77 9.05
CA SER A 50 13.84 15.00 8.91
C SER A 50 13.19 15.28 10.27
N GLU A 51 13.53 14.52 11.30
CA GLU A 51 13.08 14.75 12.68
C GLU A 51 13.54 16.10 13.22
N TYR A 52 14.81 16.45 12.99
CA TYR A 52 15.39 17.70 13.48
C TYR A 52 14.82 18.96 12.80
N VAL A 53 14.49 18.84 11.51
CA VAL A 53 13.84 19.90 10.73
C VAL A 53 12.33 19.92 10.98
N GLY A 54 11.74 18.81 11.44
CA GLY A 54 10.30 18.67 11.69
C GLY A 54 9.50 18.32 10.43
N MET A 55 10.10 17.61 9.47
CA MET A 55 9.44 17.17 8.22
C MET A 55 8.86 15.76 8.35
N ASN A 56 7.94 15.42 7.44
CA ASN A 56 7.33 14.10 7.38
C ASN A 56 8.37 13.01 7.10
N GLN A 57 8.48 12.06 8.02
CA GLN A 57 9.43 10.95 7.97
C GLN A 57 8.93 9.78 7.10
N GLU A 58 7.65 9.80 6.73
CA GLU A 58 6.99 8.75 5.95
C GLU A 58 7.73 8.41 4.67
N VAL A 59 8.20 9.43 3.93
CA VAL A 59 8.91 9.25 2.66
C VAL A 59 10.24 8.50 2.85
N VAL A 60 10.98 8.83 3.91
CA VAL A 60 12.27 8.19 4.23
C VAL A 60 12.07 6.72 4.56
N ILE A 61 11.08 6.41 5.40
CA ILE A 61 10.82 5.04 5.87
C ILE A 61 10.21 4.19 4.77
N MET A 62 9.29 4.75 3.97
CA MET A 62 8.73 4.04 2.82
C MET A 62 9.83 3.64 1.85
N HIS A 63 10.73 4.57 1.50
CA HIS A 63 11.84 4.25 0.61
C HIS A 63 12.81 3.25 1.23
N TRP A 64 13.12 3.38 2.52
CA TRP A 64 13.93 2.38 3.23
C TRP A 64 13.30 0.99 3.17
N ALA A 65 11.99 0.88 3.43
CA ALA A 65 11.26 -0.38 3.39
C ALA A 65 11.30 -1.00 1.99
N CYS A 66 11.04 -0.21 0.95
CA CYS A 66 11.14 -0.63 -0.45
C CYS A 66 12.57 -1.11 -0.79
N SER A 67 13.58 -0.32 -0.44
CA SER A 67 14.99 -0.67 -0.66
C SER A 67 15.39 -1.93 0.10
N LYS A 68 14.87 -2.13 1.32
CA LYS A 68 15.15 -3.32 2.14
C LYS A 68 14.53 -4.56 1.52
N ILE A 69 13.29 -4.47 1.02
CA ILE A 69 12.61 -5.58 0.32
C ILE A 69 13.39 -5.99 -0.94
N THR A 70 13.81 -5.02 -1.76
CA THR A 70 14.60 -5.29 -2.98
C THR A 70 15.96 -5.90 -2.65
N ALA A 71 16.65 -5.42 -1.60
CA ALA A 71 17.96 -5.94 -1.21
C ALA A 71 17.88 -7.33 -0.54
N SER A 72 16.74 -7.68 0.07
CA SER A 72 16.65 -8.84 0.98
C SER A 72 16.01 -10.07 0.33
N LEU A 73 16.38 -10.40 -0.92
CA LEU A 73 15.80 -11.55 -1.65
C LEU A 73 16.05 -12.91 -0.99
N ALA A 74 17.10 -13.05 -0.18
CA ALA A 74 17.44 -14.31 0.50
C ALA A 74 16.78 -14.47 1.88
N ILE A 75 16.20 -13.40 2.45
CA ILE A 75 15.62 -13.45 3.80
C ILE A 75 14.19 -14.01 3.73
N PRO A 76 13.80 -14.93 4.63
CA PRO A 76 12.42 -15.40 4.74
C PRO A 76 11.42 -14.27 4.95
N ASP A 77 10.22 -14.42 4.39
CA ASP A 77 9.19 -13.37 4.45
C ASP A 77 8.75 -13.04 5.88
N ALA A 78 8.67 -14.02 6.77
CA ALA A 78 8.25 -13.82 8.16
C ALA A 78 9.23 -12.94 8.95
N THR A 79 10.54 -13.20 8.84
CA THR A 79 11.55 -12.39 9.55
C THR A 79 11.67 -11.00 8.94
N LEU A 80 11.52 -10.88 7.62
CA LEU A 80 11.48 -9.58 6.95
C LEU A 80 10.26 -8.76 7.40
N LEU A 81 9.10 -9.39 7.58
CA LEU A 81 7.89 -8.75 8.10
C LEU A 81 8.12 -8.17 9.49
N GLU A 82 8.68 -8.94 10.43
CA GLU A 82 8.95 -8.47 11.80
C GLU A 82 9.86 -7.23 11.81
N ILE A 83 10.96 -7.28 11.03
CA ILE A 83 11.88 -6.15 10.90
C ILE A 83 11.17 -4.92 10.34
N LEU A 84 10.31 -5.11 9.33
CA LEU A 84 9.54 -4.02 8.74
C LEU A 84 8.54 -3.45 9.75
N LEU A 85 7.76 -4.29 10.41
CA LEU A 85 6.75 -3.87 11.39
C LEU A 85 7.37 -3.11 12.56
N ASP A 86 8.49 -3.57 13.10
CA ASP A 86 9.16 -2.89 14.22
C ASP A 86 9.65 -1.50 13.84
N LYS A 87 10.06 -1.30 12.58
CA LYS A 87 10.50 0.00 12.08
C LYS A 87 9.35 0.90 11.62
N LEU A 88 8.28 0.32 11.07
CA LEU A 88 7.10 1.05 10.61
C LEU A 88 6.24 1.56 11.78
N LYS A 89 6.16 0.79 12.88
CA LYS A 89 5.47 1.20 14.12
C LYS A 89 5.98 2.51 14.73
N LEU A 90 7.25 2.85 14.48
CA LEU A 90 7.86 4.09 15.00
C LEU A 90 7.21 5.35 14.41
N CYS A 91 6.52 5.26 13.28
CA CYS A 91 5.87 6.40 12.67
C CYS A 91 4.35 6.21 12.58
N ARG A 92 3.64 7.10 13.25
CA ARG A 92 2.17 7.15 13.22
C ARG A 92 1.74 7.68 11.85
N GLY A 93 1.08 6.85 11.06
CA GLY A 93 0.46 7.27 9.78
C GLY A 93 1.01 6.60 8.52
N ILE A 94 2.04 5.75 8.63
CA ILE A 94 2.57 5.07 7.44
C ILE A 94 1.51 4.17 6.80
N SER A 95 1.42 4.27 5.48
CA SER A 95 0.62 3.35 4.67
C SER A 95 1.42 2.09 4.36
N TYR A 96 1.09 1.00 5.04
CA TYR A 96 1.57 -0.36 4.75
C TYR A 96 1.19 -0.79 3.34
N ALA A 97 0.07 -0.30 2.82
CA ALA A 97 -0.39 -0.60 1.47
C ALA A 97 0.63 -0.28 0.37
N ALA A 98 1.34 0.86 0.47
CA ALA A 98 2.35 1.22 -0.51
C ALA A 98 3.57 0.29 -0.48
N VAL A 99 3.98 -0.14 0.72
CA VAL A 99 5.10 -1.07 0.94
C VAL A 99 4.73 -2.47 0.44
N ALA A 100 3.50 -2.92 0.71
CA ALA A 100 2.96 -4.19 0.24
C ALA A 100 2.82 -4.23 -1.30
N ALA A 101 2.37 -3.14 -1.93
CA ALA A 101 2.36 -3.04 -3.40
C ALA A 101 3.76 -3.18 -4.01
N HIS A 102 4.78 -2.65 -3.34
CA HIS A 102 6.16 -2.81 -3.75
C HIS A 102 6.65 -4.25 -3.51
N ALA A 103 6.26 -4.90 -2.42
CA ALA A 103 6.59 -6.31 -2.16
C ALA A 103 6.02 -7.24 -3.24
N ASP A 104 4.77 -7.02 -3.65
CA ASP A 104 4.12 -7.79 -4.71
C ASP A 104 4.84 -7.62 -6.06
N LYS A 105 5.21 -6.38 -6.43
CA LYS A 105 6.02 -6.10 -7.64
C LYS A 105 7.38 -6.81 -7.66
N ASN A 106 7.97 -7.06 -6.50
CA ASN A 106 9.23 -7.82 -6.37
C ASN A 106 9.01 -9.35 -6.30
N GLY A 107 7.79 -9.83 -6.56
CA GLY A 107 7.44 -11.25 -6.57
C GLY A 107 7.15 -11.86 -5.19
N ARG A 108 7.16 -11.06 -4.11
CA ARG A 108 6.92 -11.51 -2.74
C ARG A 108 5.45 -11.37 -2.34
N ARG A 109 4.58 -12.12 -3.02
CA ARG A 109 3.12 -12.07 -2.80
C ARG A 109 2.70 -12.39 -1.37
N LYS A 110 3.34 -13.40 -0.75
CA LYS A 110 3.06 -13.80 0.64
C LYS A 110 3.36 -12.68 1.62
N LEU A 111 4.52 -12.03 1.49
CA LEU A 111 4.87 -10.85 2.27
C LEU A 111 3.88 -9.70 2.07
N ALA A 112 3.48 -9.45 0.81
CA ALA A 112 2.50 -8.40 0.50
C ALA A 112 1.17 -8.66 1.23
N ALA A 113 0.63 -9.88 1.15
CA ALA A 113 -0.60 -10.27 1.85
C ALA A 113 -0.49 -10.08 3.37
N MET A 114 0.63 -10.51 3.99
CA MET A 114 0.85 -10.31 5.43
C MET A 114 0.93 -8.84 5.83
N LEU A 115 1.56 -7.99 5.00
CA LEU A 115 1.62 -6.54 5.24
C LEU A 115 0.24 -5.87 5.11
N VAL A 116 -0.62 -6.37 4.21
CA VAL A 116 -1.97 -5.83 3.99
C VAL A 116 -2.87 -6.02 5.21
N GLU A 117 -2.75 -7.14 5.93
CA GLU A 117 -3.53 -7.39 7.16
C GLU A 117 -3.22 -6.37 8.27
N HIS A 118 -2.06 -5.70 8.22
CA HIS A 118 -1.70 -4.65 9.16
C HIS A 118 -2.14 -3.24 8.75
N GLU A 119 -2.70 -3.05 7.55
CA GLU A 119 -3.23 -1.76 7.12
C GLU A 119 -4.61 -1.51 7.76
N PRO A 120 -4.79 -0.47 8.59
CA PRO A 120 -6.06 -0.21 9.27
C PRO A 120 -7.13 0.38 8.35
N ARG A 121 -6.74 0.90 7.17
CA ARG A 121 -7.63 1.59 6.24
C ARG A 121 -8.10 0.64 5.15
N SER A 122 -9.34 0.16 5.28
CA SER A 122 -10.02 -0.69 4.29
C SER A 122 -9.99 -0.09 2.87
N SER A 123 -10.12 1.23 2.74
CA SER A 123 -10.06 1.95 1.45
C SER A 123 -8.73 1.83 0.71
N LYS A 124 -7.63 1.55 1.42
CA LYS A 124 -6.32 1.26 0.81
C LYS A 124 -6.05 -0.23 0.73
N GLN A 125 -6.58 -0.99 1.70
CA GLN A 125 -6.43 -2.43 1.81
C GLN A 125 -7.11 -3.16 0.64
N VAL A 126 -8.37 -2.83 0.35
CA VAL A 126 -9.18 -3.53 -0.67
C VAL A 126 -8.61 -3.37 -2.09
N PRO A 127 -8.30 -2.17 -2.59
CA PRO A 127 -7.69 -2.02 -3.92
C PRO A 127 -6.36 -2.75 -4.06
N LEU A 128 -5.60 -2.84 -2.98
CA LEU A 128 -4.33 -3.55 -2.96
C LEU A 128 -4.52 -5.07 -3.04
N LEU A 129 -5.46 -5.64 -2.26
CA LEU A 129 -5.80 -7.07 -2.35
C LEU A 129 -6.21 -7.46 -3.78
N LEU A 130 -7.02 -6.62 -4.43
CA LEU A 130 -7.39 -6.80 -5.84
C LEU A 130 -6.19 -6.79 -6.79
N SER A 131 -5.20 -5.93 -6.52
CA SER A 131 -3.97 -5.89 -7.32
C SER A 131 -3.07 -7.11 -7.14
N ILE A 132 -3.05 -7.70 -5.93
CA ILE A 132 -2.31 -8.93 -5.61
C ILE A 132 -3.01 -10.17 -6.21
N GLY A 133 -4.32 -10.05 -6.53
CA GLY A 133 -5.15 -11.12 -7.09
C GLY A 133 -5.94 -11.90 -6.05
N GLU A 134 -5.97 -11.42 -4.80
CA GLU A 134 -6.69 -12.05 -3.69
C GLU A 134 -8.14 -11.54 -3.65
N GLU A 135 -8.91 -11.85 -4.70
CA GLU A 135 -10.27 -11.33 -4.92
C GLU A 135 -11.26 -11.75 -3.82
N ASP A 136 -11.18 -13.00 -3.35
CA ASP A 136 -12.05 -13.52 -2.29
C ASP A 136 -11.85 -12.81 -0.95
N THR A 137 -10.59 -12.55 -0.57
CA THR A 137 -10.26 -11.83 0.66
C THR A 137 -10.59 -10.34 0.51
N ALA A 138 -10.36 -9.75 -0.67
CA ALA A 138 -10.75 -8.38 -0.97
C ALA A 138 -12.25 -8.17 -0.79
N LEU A 139 -13.07 -9.10 -1.31
CA LEU A 139 -14.52 -9.05 -1.15
C LEU A 139 -14.93 -9.22 0.33
N MET A 140 -14.22 -10.05 1.10
CA MET A 140 -14.51 -10.27 2.52
C MET A 140 -14.21 -8.99 3.32
N LYS A 141 -13.02 -8.41 3.15
CA LYS A 141 -12.62 -7.16 3.80
C LYS A 141 -13.50 -5.98 3.39
N ALA A 142 -13.97 -5.94 2.14
CA ALA A 142 -14.92 -4.93 1.68
C ALA A 142 -16.29 -5.09 2.36
N THR A 143 -16.77 -6.32 2.58
CA THR A 143 -18.01 -6.55 3.34
C THR A 143 -17.87 -6.21 4.82
N GLU A 144 -16.71 -6.50 5.42
CA GLU A 144 -16.42 -6.17 6.82
C GLU A 144 -16.28 -4.66 7.06
N SER A 145 -15.84 -3.90 6.05
CA SER A 145 -15.71 -2.44 6.16
C SER A 145 -17.06 -1.73 6.19
N GLY A 146 -18.13 -2.38 5.72
CA GLY A 146 -19.47 -1.80 5.61
C GLY A 146 -19.60 -0.72 4.53
N ASP A 147 -18.57 -0.49 3.73
CA ASP A 147 -18.56 0.50 2.66
C ASP A 147 -19.08 -0.12 1.36
N SER A 148 -20.30 0.27 0.95
CA SER A 148 -20.93 -0.24 -0.27
C SER A 148 -20.12 0.08 -1.53
N ASP A 149 -19.42 1.21 -1.56
CA ASP A 149 -18.63 1.61 -2.73
C ASP A 149 -17.42 0.71 -2.90
N LEU A 150 -16.78 0.29 -1.80
CA LEU A 150 -15.71 -0.70 -1.83
C LEU A 150 -16.22 -2.07 -2.27
N VAL A 151 -17.42 -2.48 -1.85
CA VAL A 151 -18.02 -3.74 -2.31
C VAL A 151 -18.30 -3.67 -3.81
N TYR A 152 -18.85 -2.57 -4.32
CA TYR A 152 -19.06 -2.38 -5.77
C TYR A 152 -17.75 -2.37 -6.55
N LEU A 153 -16.70 -1.73 -6.03
CA LEU A 153 -15.38 -1.73 -6.64
C LEU A 153 -14.86 -3.15 -6.85
N VAL A 154 -14.96 -4.01 -5.82
CA VAL A 154 -14.55 -5.43 -5.91
C VAL A 154 -15.44 -6.17 -6.90
N LEU A 155 -16.77 -6.02 -6.81
CA LEU A 155 -17.72 -6.70 -7.69
C LEU A 155 -17.46 -6.39 -9.16
N PHE A 156 -17.28 -5.11 -9.51
CA PHE A 156 -17.01 -4.71 -10.89
C PHE A 156 -15.64 -5.17 -11.39
N HIS A 157 -14.64 -5.19 -10.52
CA HIS A 157 -13.33 -5.72 -10.86
C HIS A 157 -13.38 -7.23 -11.18
N ILE A 158 -14.04 -8.02 -10.34
CA ILE A 158 -14.21 -9.47 -10.57
C ILE A 158 -15.07 -9.70 -11.83
N TRP A 159 -16.14 -8.93 -12.00
CA TRP A 159 -17.04 -9.05 -13.15
C TRP A 159 -16.33 -8.81 -14.49
N GLN A 160 -15.34 -7.92 -14.53
CA GLN A 160 -14.55 -7.68 -15.76
C GLN A 160 -13.51 -8.78 -16.03
N LYS A 161 -13.01 -9.45 -14.99
CA LYS A 161 -11.91 -10.43 -15.11
C LYS A 161 -12.37 -11.89 -15.22
N ARG A 162 -13.49 -12.25 -14.59
CA ARG A 162 -13.97 -13.63 -14.45
C ARG A 162 -15.13 -13.93 -15.39
N PRO A 163 -15.30 -15.19 -15.82
CA PRO A 163 -16.51 -15.59 -16.53
C PRO A 163 -17.74 -15.45 -15.61
N PRO A 164 -18.93 -15.15 -16.17
CA PRO A 164 -20.14 -14.90 -15.38
C PRO A 164 -20.49 -16.01 -14.39
N LEU A 165 -20.28 -17.29 -14.74
CA LEU A 165 -20.60 -18.43 -13.88
C LEU A 165 -19.74 -18.47 -12.60
N GLU A 166 -18.43 -18.21 -12.70
CA GLU A 166 -17.54 -18.14 -11.53
C GLU A 166 -17.92 -16.96 -10.63
N PHE A 167 -18.21 -15.82 -11.24
CA PHE A 167 -18.65 -14.61 -10.53
C PHE A 167 -19.96 -14.85 -9.78
N PHE A 168 -20.94 -15.50 -10.40
CA PHE A 168 -22.21 -15.83 -9.76
C PHE A 168 -22.03 -16.79 -8.59
N GLY A 169 -21.16 -17.81 -8.73
CA GLY A 169 -20.82 -18.71 -7.63
C GLY A 169 -20.21 -17.98 -6.43
N MET A 170 -19.26 -17.06 -6.67
CA MET A 170 -18.65 -16.25 -5.61
C MET A 170 -19.66 -15.34 -4.90
N ILE A 171 -20.56 -14.71 -5.65
CA ILE A 171 -21.58 -13.81 -5.09
C ILE A 171 -22.63 -14.59 -4.31
N GLN A 172 -23.09 -15.74 -4.80
CA GLN A 172 -24.13 -16.52 -4.14
C GLN A 172 -23.75 -16.92 -2.71
N ALA A 173 -22.47 -17.22 -2.47
CA ALA A 173 -21.96 -17.55 -1.15
C ALA A 173 -22.09 -16.41 -0.13
N ARG A 174 -22.33 -15.16 -0.57
CA ARG A 174 -22.28 -13.96 0.28
C ARG A 174 -23.54 -13.10 0.06
N PRO A 175 -24.45 -13.01 1.05
CA PRO A 175 -25.75 -12.35 0.85
C PRO A 175 -25.64 -10.84 0.58
N LEU A 176 -24.74 -10.13 1.27
CA LEU A 176 -24.61 -8.68 1.11
C LEU A 176 -24.11 -8.28 -0.30
N PRO A 177 -23.00 -8.82 -0.83
CA PRO A 177 -22.59 -8.57 -2.22
C PRO A 177 -23.65 -8.96 -3.24
N ARG A 178 -24.39 -10.04 -3.00
CA ARG A 178 -25.48 -10.50 -3.86
C ARG A 178 -26.60 -9.48 -3.95
N ASP A 179 -27.08 -9.02 -2.81
CA ASP A 179 -28.22 -8.11 -2.77
C ASP A 179 -27.85 -6.74 -3.37
N LEU A 180 -26.60 -6.29 -3.18
CA LEU A 180 -26.03 -5.10 -3.85
C LEU A 180 -25.88 -5.29 -5.37
N PHE A 181 -25.47 -6.47 -5.83
CA PHE A 181 -25.39 -6.76 -7.25
C PHE A 181 -26.79 -6.78 -7.89
N ILE A 182 -27.78 -7.38 -7.22
CA ILE A 182 -29.17 -7.42 -7.69
C ILE A 182 -29.75 -6.00 -7.77
N SER A 183 -29.53 -5.16 -6.75
CA SER A 183 -30.02 -3.78 -6.77
C SER A 183 -29.43 -2.98 -7.93
N TYR A 184 -28.13 -3.14 -8.20
CA TYR A 184 -27.46 -2.52 -9.34
C TYR A 184 -28.00 -3.06 -10.69
N ALA A 185 -28.11 -4.38 -10.83
CA ALA A 185 -28.55 -5.01 -12.08
C ALA A 185 -30.02 -4.69 -12.41
N ARG A 186 -30.88 -4.47 -11.41
CA ARG A 186 -32.26 -4.00 -11.61
C ARG A 186 -32.32 -2.65 -12.29
N CYS A 187 -31.42 -1.73 -11.96
CA CYS A 187 -31.40 -0.37 -12.51
C CYS A 187 -30.75 -0.30 -13.89
N TYR A 188 -29.69 -1.07 -14.15
CA TYR A 188 -28.84 -0.87 -15.32
C TYR A 188 -28.84 -2.03 -16.33
N LYS A 189 -29.01 -3.29 -15.89
CA LYS A 189 -28.83 -4.46 -16.76
C LYS A 189 -29.74 -5.63 -16.37
N HIS A 190 -31.03 -5.51 -16.72
CA HIS A 190 -32.05 -6.49 -16.35
C HIS A 190 -31.85 -7.89 -16.98
N GLU A 191 -31.26 -7.99 -18.18
CA GLU A 191 -31.05 -9.28 -18.85
C GLU A 191 -30.14 -10.22 -18.06
N PHE A 192 -29.10 -9.68 -17.44
CA PHE A 192 -28.14 -10.44 -16.63
C PHE A 192 -28.74 -11.01 -15.34
N LEU A 193 -29.84 -10.42 -14.84
CA LEU A 193 -30.56 -11.00 -13.72
C LEU A 193 -31.19 -12.35 -14.10
N LYS A 194 -31.66 -12.49 -15.34
CA LYS A 194 -32.25 -13.77 -15.81
C LYS A 194 -31.19 -14.86 -15.80
N ASP A 195 -30.01 -14.58 -16.36
CA ASP A 195 -28.88 -15.52 -16.36
C ASP A 195 -28.41 -15.85 -14.95
N PHE A 196 -28.40 -14.86 -14.05
CA PHE A 196 -28.10 -15.06 -12.64
C PHE A 196 -29.11 -16.02 -11.99
N PHE A 197 -30.41 -15.74 -12.08
CA PHE A 197 -31.45 -16.60 -11.48
C PHE A 197 -31.50 -18.00 -12.10
N LEU A 198 -31.31 -18.12 -13.42
CA LEU A 198 -31.15 -19.39 -14.12
C LEU A 198 -29.96 -20.19 -13.58
N SER A 199 -28.81 -19.55 -13.37
CA SER A 199 -27.61 -20.21 -12.83
C SER A 199 -27.74 -20.62 -11.36
N THR A 200 -28.57 -19.92 -10.59
CA THR A 200 -28.82 -20.19 -9.16
C THR A 200 -29.88 -21.28 -8.91
N GLY A 201 -30.61 -21.72 -9.95
CA GLY A 201 -31.71 -22.68 -9.81
C GLY A 201 -32.93 -22.14 -9.04
N GLN A 202 -33.13 -20.82 -8.98
CA GLN A 202 -34.25 -20.17 -8.27
C GLN A 202 -35.45 -19.85 -9.19
N LEU A 203 -35.65 -20.64 -10.25
CA LEU A 203 -36.78 -20.55 -11.18
C LEU A 203 -37.73 -21.74 -11.01
#